data_AF-A0A661VZ68-F1
#
_entry.id   AF-A0A661VZ68-F1
#
_cell.length_a   1.000
_cell.length_b   1.000
_cell.length_c   1.000
_cell.angle_alpha   90.00
_cell.angle_beta   90.00
_cell.angle_gamma   90.00
#
_symmetry.space_group_name_H-M   'P 1'
#
loop_
_entity.id
_entity.type
_entity.pdbx_description
1 polymer ?
#
loop_
_entity_poly.entity_id
_entity_poly.type
_entity_poly.pdbx_seq_one_letter_code
_entity_poly.pdbx_strand_id
1 'polypeptide(L)'
;MSSRVRIATEVACFWGRATRFIAERIGSTLWQRGLDHQGDCIRDSHYRILVSRGDYRPRADLYAFNLRDPIPAFPLPLRPEAEEPLVELGALLHALYDRAGCDLVMDYTAEPVPPLEGEDAVWADQLLREKGLR
;
A
#
# COMPACT_ATOMS: atom_id res chain seq x y z
N MET A 1 -3.66 -4.93 -35.29
CA MET A 1 -2.39 -4.16 -35.24
C MET A 1 -1.76 -4.38 -33.88
N SER A 2 -0.61 -5.04 -33.88
CA SER A 2 0.15 -5.48 -32.71
C SER A 2 0.82 -4.28 -32.04
N SER A 3 0.76 -4.18 -30.72
CA SER A 3 1.64 -3.30 -29.96
C SER A 3 2.11 -4.03 -28.71
N ARG A 4 3.42 -4.30 -28.73
CA ARG A 4 4.18 -5.12 -27.80
C ARG A 4 4.26 -4.46 -26.43
N VAL A 5 3.88 -5.21 -25.39
CA VAL A 5 4.19 -4.87 -23.99
C VAL A 5 5.69 -5.09 -23.80
N ARG A 6 6.46 -4.01 -23.59
CA ARG A 6 7.81 -4.11 -23.05
C ARG A 6 7.72 -3.86 -21.55
N ILE A 7 7.94 -4.91 -20.76
CA ILE A 7 8.24 -4.80 -19.34
C ILE A 7 9.70 -4.37 -19.26
N ALA A 8 9.96 -3.15 -18.83
CA ALA A 8 11.30 -2.69 -18.46
C ALA A 8 11.41 -2.73 -16.95
N THR A 9 12.19 -3.70 -16.46
CA THR A 9 12.73 -3.76 -15.10
C THR A 9 13.92 -2.79 -15.01
N GLU A 10 14.18 -2.27 -13.80
CA GLU A 10 15.29 -1.38 -13.36
C GLU A 10 15.05 0.15 -13.30
N VAL A 11 14.70 0.59 -12.08
CA VAL A 11 15.43 1.54 -11.22
C VAL A 11 16.46 2.47 -11.90
N ALA A 12 16.22 3.79 -11.88
CA ALA A 12 17.28 4.78 -11.67
C ALA A 12 16.71 6.16 -11.29
N CYS A 13 17.20 6.65 -10.16
CA CYS A 13 17.23 8.04 -9.69
C CYS A 13 17.10 9.11 -10.80
N PHE A 14 16.00 9.87 -10.81
CA PHE A 14 15.88 11.09 -11.62
C PHE A 14 15.26 12.24 -10.80
N TRP A 15 15.94 12.65 -9.74
CA TRP A 15 15.68 13.95 -9.10
C TRP A 15 16.70 14.96 -9.62
N GLY A 16 16.37 15.55 -10.78
CA GLY A 16 17.06 16.68 -11.38
C GLY A 16 16.11 17.85 -11.50
N ARG A 17 16.28 18.85 -10.61
CA ARG A 17 15.75 20.23 -10.62
C ARG A 17 14.83 20.62 -11.79
N ALA A 18 13.53 20.82 -11.55
CA ALA A 18 12.74 21.88 -12.18
C ALA A 18 11.33 22.04 -11.56
N THR A 19 10.92 23.31 -11.41
CA THR A 19 9.55 23.85 -11.36
C THR A 19 8.65 23.60 -10.15
N ARG A 20 8.74 24.59 -9.24
CA ARG A 20 7.65 25.40 -8.65
C ARG A 20 6.29 25.33 -9.38
N PHE A 21 5.20 25.37 -8.58
CA PHE A 21 3.77 25.47 -8.96
C PHE A 21 3.21 24.22 -9.68
N ILE A 22 2.21 23.52 -9.16
CA ILE A 22 0.87 24.00 -8.77
C ILE A 22 0.48 23.41 -7.41
N ALA A 23 0.25 24.30 -6.45
CA ALA A 23 -0.55 24.05 -5.28
C ALA A 23 -1.94 24.61 -5.58
N GLU A 24 -2.92 23.76 -5.87
CA GLU A 24 -4.35 24.06 -5.72
C GLU A 24 -5.17 22.80 -6.05
N ARG A 25 -6.12 22.48 -5.16
CA ARG A 25 -7.02 21.31 -5.17
C ARG A 25 -6.38 19.95 -4.88
N ILE A 26 -5.95 19.78 -3.63
CA ILE A 26 -6.46 18.75 -2.70
C ILE A 26 -5.89 19.16 -1.33
N GLY A 27 -6.78 19.43 -0.38
CA GLY A 27 -6.39 19.72 1.00
C GLY A 27 -5.85 18.46 1.67
N SER A 28 -4.53 18.32 1.70
CA SER A 28 -3.77 17.52 2.68
C SER A 28 -2.28 17.70 2.38
N THR A 29 -1.65 18.56 3.16
CA THR A 29 -0.28 19.09 2.97
C THR A 29 0.80 18.09 3.41
N LEU A 30 0.58 16.77 3.29
CA LEU A 30 1.51 15.74 3.77
C LEU A 30 2.26 15.00 2.66
N TRP A 31 1.82 15.06 1.41
CA TRP A 31 2.36 14.22 0.32
C TRP A 31 3.67 14.70 -0.33
N GLN A 32 4.31 15.74 0.21
CA GLN A 32 5.54 16.33 -0.36
C GLN A 32 6.82 15.97 0.41
N ARG A 33 6.70 15.45 1.64
CA ARG A 33 7.81 14.84 2.37
C ARG A 33 7.56 13.34 2.30
N GLY A 34 8.61 12.56 2.09
CA GLY A 34 8.51 11.11 1.95
C GLY A 34 8.13 10.41 3.26
N LEU A 35 7.03 10.83 3.85
CA LEU A 35 6.44 10.33 5.07
C LEU A 35 5.10 9.67 4.70
N ASP A 36 4.78 8.55 5.33
CA ASP A 36 3.48 7.91 5.20
C ASP A 36 2.40 8.63 6.03
N HIS A 37 1.20 8.03 6.12
CA HIS A 37 0.07 8.58 6.86
C HIS A 37 0.32 8.71 8.37
N GLN A 38 1.34 8.03 8.90
CA GLN A 38 1.74 8.02 10.30
C GLN A 38 2.96 8.92 10.58
N GLY A 39 3.61 9.42 9.53
CA GLY A 39 4.77 10.30 9.64
C GLY A 39 6.12 9.58 9.54
N ASP A 40 6.13 8.30 9.14
CA ASP A 40 7.34 7.48 8.98
C ASP A 40 7.88 7.56 7.56
N CYS A 41 9.19 7.36 7.39
CA CYS A 41 9.82 7.40 6.07
C CYS A 41 9.16 6.36 5.14
N ILE A 42 8.68 6.76 3.97
CA ILE A 42 8.10 5.86 2.95
C ILE A 42 9.07 4.71 2.58
N ARG A 43 10.38 4.91 2.75
CA ARG A 43 11.41 3.88 2.52
C ARG A 43 11.38 2.75 3.55
N ASP A 44 10.91 3.02 4.75
CA ASP A 44 10.93 2.08 5.88
C ASP A 44 9.62 1.28 5.97
N SER A 45 8.62 1.60 5.13
CA SER A 45 7.36 0.84 5.08
C SER A 45 7.52 -0.59 4.54
N HIS A 46 6.75 -1.52 5.09
CA HIS A 46 6.69 -2.90 4.60
C HIS A 46 5.77 -3.05 3.38
N TYR A 47 4.63 -2.35 3.36
CA TYR A 47 3.61 -2.48 2.31
C TYR A 47 3.35 -1.16 1.59
N ARG A 48 3.05 -1.25 0.29
CA ARG A 48 2.87 -0.10 -0.59
C ARG A 48 1.80 -0.38 -1.65
N ILE A 49 0.92 0.59 -1.86
CA ILE A 49 -0.01 0.64 -3.01
C ILE A 49 0.46 1.75 -3.93
N LEU A 50 0.69 1.40 -5.21
CA LEU A 50 1.12 2.35 -6.24
C LEU A 50 0.01 2.52 -7.28
N VAL A 51 -0.52 3.73 -7.40
CA VAL A 51 -1.53 4.08 -8.39
C VAL A 51 -0.88 4.94 -9.47
N SER A 52 -0.61 4.35 -10.64
CA SER A 52 -0.09 5.06 -11.81
C SER A 52 -1.17 5.28 -12.84
N ARG A 53 -1.73 6.49 -12.86
CA ARG A 53 -2.76 6.90 -13.83
C ARG A 53 -2.13 7.09 -15.20
N GLY A 54 -2.79 6.60 -16.25
CA GLY A 54 -2.23 6.59 -17.61
C GLY A 54 -1.89 7.98 -18.14
N ASP A 55 -2.73 8.96 -17.84
CA ASP A 55 -2.64 10.38 -18.20
C ASP A 55 -1.62 11.17 -17.37
N TYR A 56 -1.26 10.69 -16.17
CA TYR A 56 -0.28 11.32 -15.28
C TYR A 56 1.12 10.71 -15.36
N ARG A 57 1.34 9.71 -16.22
CA ARG A 57 2.67 9.09 -16.36
C ARG A 57 3.73 10.11 -16.77
N PRO A 58 4.96 10.02 -16.22
CA PRO A 58 5.48 8.92 -15.39
C PRO A 58 5.20 9.06 -13.88
N ARG A 59 4.34 9.97 -13.45
CA ARG A 59 4.02 10.17 -12.02
C ARG A 59 3.02 9.11 -11.53
N ALA A 60 3.03 8.87 -10.22
CA ALA A 60 2.15 7.95 -9.54
C ALA A 60 1.91 8.40 -8.10
N ASP A 61 0.76 8.02 -7.54
CA ASP A 61 0.44 8.17 -6.13
C ASP A 61 0.91 6.93 -5.38
N LEU A 62 1.56 7.13 -4.23
CA LEU A 62 2.13 6.06 -3.41
C LEU A 62 1.53 6.12 -2.00
N TYR A 63 0.85 5.05 -1.62
CA TYR A 63 0.30 4.87 -0.28
C TYR A 63 1.13 3.82 0.44
N ALA A 64 1.89 4.25 1.44
CA ALA A 64 2.74 3.39 2.27
C ALA A 64 2.08 3.13 3.62
N PHE A 65 2.26 1.91 4.14
CA PHE A 65 1.73 1.47 5.43
C PHE A 65 2.51 0.24 5.94
N ASN A 66 2.42 -0.03 7.24
CA ASN A 66 3.06 -1.16 7.91
C ASN A 66 2.04 -2.19 8.40
N LEU A 67 2.54 -3.30 8.97
CA LEU A 67 1.73 -4.45 9.35
C LEU A 67 0.61 -4.11 10.35
N ARG A 68 0.86 -3.17 11.26
CA ARG A 68 -0.08 -2.76 12.31
C ARG A 68 -1.07 -1.69 11.86
N ASP A 69 -0.80 -1.04 10.73
CA ASP A 69 -1.59 0.07 10.24
C ASP A 69 -2.82 -0.45 9.48
N PRO A 70 -3.96 0.28 9.53
CA PRO A 70 -5.05 0.00 8.62
C PRO A 70 -4.59 0.19 7.17
N ILE A 71 -5.02 -0.71 6.27
CA ILE A 71 -4.76 -0.55 4.84
C ILE A 71 -5.44 0.75 4.36
N PRO A 72 -4.67 1.70 3.79
CA PRO A 72 -5.23 3.00 3.41
C PRO A 72 -6.21 2.86 2.24
N ALA A 73 -7.29 3.62 2.32
CA ALA A 73 -8.18 3.85 1.20
C ALA A 73 -7.49 4.66 0.11
N PHE A 74 -7.75 4.35 -1.15
CA PHE A 74 -7.17 5.08 -2.28
C PHE A 74 -8.16 5.26 -3.44
N PRO A 75 -8.15 6.41 -4.11
CA PRO A 75 -8.94 6.61 -5.32
C PRO A 75 -8.38 5.80 -6.47
N LEU A 76 -9.25 5.09 -7.21
CA LEU A 76 -8.87 4.32 -8.39
C LEU A 76 -9.51 4.90 -9.66
N PRO A 77 -8.75 5.58 -10.52
CA PRO A 77 -9.30 6.13 -11.75
C PRO A 77 -9.55 5.01 -12.77
N LEU A 78 -10.83 4.78 -13.08
CA LEU A 78 -11.23 3.78 -14.08
C LEU A 78 -11.26 4.35 -15.51
N ARG A 79 -11.55 5.65 -15.64
CA ARG A 79 -11.63 6.38 -16.91
C ARG A 79 -11.15 7.82 -16.73
N PRO A 80 -10.60 8.43 -17.79
CA PRO A 80 -10.39 9.87 -17.83
C PRO A 80 -11.68 10.62 -17.46
N GLU A 81 -11.54 11.69 -16.68
CA GLU A 81 -12.62 12.61 -16.24
C GLU A 81 -13.80 11.98 -15.46
N ALA A 82 -13.75 10.69 -15.14
CA ALA A 82 -14.77 10.04 -14.32
C ALA A 82 -14.52 10.28 -12.82
N GLU A 83 -15.59 10.27 -12.03
CA GLU A 83 -15.48 10.22 -10.58
C GLU A 83 -14.67 8.98 -10.17
N GLU A 84 -13.71 9.19 -9.29
CA GLU A 84 -12.79 8.16 -8.86
C GLU A 84 -13.40 7.44 -7.66
N PRO A 85 -13.82 6.17 -7.81
CA PRO A 85 -14.27 5.41 -6.65
C PRO A 85 -13.12 5.29 -5.64
N LEU A 86 -13.46 5.54 -4.38
CA LEU A 86 -12.57 5.26 -3.26
C LEU A 86 -12.57 3.75 -3.01
N VAL A 87 -11.39 3.14 -3.07
CA VAL A 87 -11.20 1.70 -2.86
C VAL A 87 -10.78 1.45 -1.41
N GLU A 88 -11.70 0.87 -0.65
CA GLU A 88 -11.46 0.38 0.72
C GLU A 88 -10.90 -1.05 0.70
N LEU A 89 -9.66 -1.19 0.22
CA LEU A 89 -9.04 -2.52 0.03
C LEU A 89 -8.99 -3.33 1.33
N GLY A 90 -8.78 -2.67 2.47
CA GLY A 90 -8.83 -3.31 3.78
C GLY A 90 -10.15 -4.03 4.02
N ALA A 91 -11.29 -3.37 3.82
CA ALA A 91 -12.61 -3.97 4.02
C ALA A 91 -12.87 -5.13 3.05
N LEU A 92 -12.46 -4.99 1.78
CA LEU A 92 -12.60 -6.03 0.77
C LEU A 92 -11.79 -7.28 1.13
N LEU A 93 -10.56 -7.10 1.61
CA LEU A 93 -9.69 -8.20 2.02
C LEU A 93 -10.26 -8.95 3.22
N HIS A 94 -10.73 -8.25 4.25
CA HIS A 94 -11.36 -8.87 5.43
C HIS A 94 -12.61 -9.67 5.03
N ALA A 95 -13.49 -9.10 4.20
CA ALA A 95 -14.68 -9.80 3.73
C ALA A 95 -14.34 -11.06 2.92
N LEU A 96 -13.28 -11.02 2.11
CA LEU A 96 -12.80 -12.19 1.39
C LEU A 96 -12.20 -13.23 2.34
N TYR A 97 -11.42 -12.79 3.32
CA TYR A 97 -10.79 -13.63 4.33
C TYR A 97 -11.83 -14.45 5.09
N ASP A 98 -12.87 -13.77 5.60
CA ASP A 98 -13.98 -14.39 6.33
C ASP A 98 -14.76 -15.35 5.42
N ARG A 99 -15.06 -14.93 4.18
CA ARG A 99 -15.82 -15.75 3.23
C ARG A 99 -15.06 -17.01 2.81
N ALA A 100 -13.74 -16.93 2.71
CA ALA A 100 -12.90 -18.07 2.34
C ALA A 100 -12.65 -19.02 3.52
N GLY A 101 -13.00 -18.62 4.76
CA GLY A 101 -12.70 -19.38 5.97
C GLY A 101 -11.20 -19.57 6.14
N CYS A 102 -10.41 -18.53 5.83
CA CYS A 102 -8.95 -18.61 5.89
C CYS A 102 -8.45 -18.98 7.30
N ASP A 103 -9.17 -18.55 8.34
CA ASP A 103 -8.92 -18.90 9.74
C ASP A 103 -8.94 -20.42 10.00
N LEU A 104 -9.73 -21.18 9.24
CA LEU A 104 -9.82 -22.63 9.36
C LEU A 104 -8.69 -23.38 8.66
N VAL A 105 -8.01 -22.73 7.71
CA VAL A 105 -6.99 -23.36 6.84
C VAL A 105 -5.59 -22.88 7.19
N MET A 106 -5.45 -21.71 7.79
CA MET A 106 -4.16 -21.16 8.19
C MET A 106 -3.63 -21.82 9.46
N ASP A 107 -2.42 -22.38 9.38
CA ASP A 107 -1.69 -22.86 10.56
C ASP A 107 -0.95 -21.69 11.21
N TYR A 108 -1.55 -21.12 12.26
CA TYR A 108 -0.96 -20.04 13.05
C TYR A 108 0.15 -20.50 14.00
N THR A 109 0.36 -21.81 14.17
CA THR A 109 1.49 -22.32 14.98
C THR A 109 2.80 -22.30 14.21
N ALA A 110 2.72 -22.33 12.88
CA ALA A 110 3.86 -22.15 12.01
C ALA A 110 4.37 -20.69 12.05
N GLU A 111 5.68 -20.53 11.84
CA GLU A 111 6.29 -19.21 11.74
C GLU A 111 5.89 -18.55 10.39
N PRO A 112 5.49 -17.26 10.37
CA PRO A 112 5.15 -16.56 9.14
C PRO A 112 6.32 -16.56 8.15
N VAL A 113 5.97 -16.55 6.86
CA VAL A 113 6.92 -16.46 5.75
C VAL A 113 6.55 -15.25 4.88
N PRO A 114 7.42 -14.24 4.74
CA PRO A 114 8.71 -14.09 5.42
C PRO A 114 8.55 -13.92 6.95
N PRO A 115 9.59 -14.21 7.74
CA PRO A 115 9.54 -14.03 9.19
C PRO A 115 9.29 -12.57 9.54
N LEU A 116 8.53 -12.34 10.62
CA LEU A 116 8.38 -11.01 11.20
C LEU A 116 9.63 -10.69 12.02
N GLU A 117 10.00 -9.41 12.07
CA GLU A 117 11.22 -8.96 12.75
C GLU A 117 10.89 -7.95 13.85
N GLY A 118 11.79 -7.85 14.83
CA GLY A 118 11.75 -6.83 15.87
C GLY A 118 10.42 -6.81 16.64
N GLU A 119 9.85 -5.61 16.77
CA GLU A 119 8.62 -5.41 17.53
C GLU A 119 7.39 -6.07 16.88
N ASP A 120 7.38 -6.25 15.55
CA ASP A 120 6.24 -6.86 14.86
C ASP A 120 6.10 -8.34 15.19
N ALA A 121 7.23 -9.04 15.36
CA ALA A 121 7.24 -10.43 15.83
C ALA A 121 6.67 -10.55 17.25
N VAL A 122 7.09 -9.65 18.15
CA VAL A 122 6.62 -9.63 19.55
C VAL A 122 5.12 -9.34 19.61
N TRP A 123 4.66 -8.34 18.85
CA TRP A 123 3.25 -7.98 18.75
C TRP A 123 2.39 -9.13 18.21
N ALA A 124 2.82 -9.77 17.12
CA ALA A 124 2.09 -10.88 16.52
C ALA A 124 2.00 -12.09 17.45
N ASP A 125 3.08 -12.45 18.15
CA ASP A 125 3.07 -13.56 19.10
C ASP A 125 2.12 -13.30 20.27
N GLN A 126 2.11 -12.08 20.82
CA GLN A 126 1.16 -11.68 21.87
C GLN A 126 -0.29 -11.80 21.38
N LEU A 127 -0.58 -11.26 20.19
CA LEU A 127 -1.92 -11.30 19.61
C LEU A 127 -2.41 -12.73 19.39
N LEU A 128 -1.54 -13.63 18.89
CA LEU A 128 -1.91 -15.03 18.65
C LEU A 128 -2.18 -15.78 19.96
N ARG A 129 -1.39 -15.54 21.02
CA ARG A 129 -1.63 -16.13 22.35
C ARG A 129 -2.92 -15.65 22.98
N GLU A 130 -3.24 -14.35 22.88
CA GLU A 130 -4.51 -13.79 23.36
C GLU A 130 -5.72 -14.44 22.68
N LYS A 131 -5.57 -14.84 21.42
CA LYS A 131 -6.58 -15.55 20.64
C LYS A 131 -6.58 -17.07 20.85
N GLY A 132 -5.64 -17.62 21.63
CA GLY A 132 -5.48 -19.06 21.86
C GLY A 132 -5.04 -19.83 20.61
N LEU A 133 -4.39 -19.14 19.65
CA LEU A 133 -3.86 -19.73 18.42
C LEU A 133 -2.39 -20.17 18.56
N ARG A 134 -1.74 -19.80 19.66
CA ARG A 134 -0.39 -20.21 20.09
C ARG A 134 -0.32 -20.35 21.60
#